data_AF-A0A924XHQ7-F1
#
_entry.id   AF-A0A924XHQ7-F1
#
_cell.length_a   1.000
_cell.length_b   1.000
_cell.length_c   1.000
_cell.angle_alpha   90.00
_cell.angle_beta   90.00
_cell.angle_gamma   90.00
#
_symmetry.space_group_name_H-M   'P 1'
#
loop_
_entity.id
_entity.type
_entity.pdbx_description
1 polymer ?
#
loop_
_entity_poly.entity_id
_entity_poly.type
_entity_poly.pdbx_seq_one_letter_code
_entity_poly.pdbx_strand_id
1 'polypeptide(L)'
;MRNIFLNRFGLTFVLLLSFICVSSSEASAQVFDERIVDETIFLAKGNKVFASGDYERAARIYQNGLSLRGDKQAIFHFNIGVCHYNSGRLREAVASYQRALRNSGNKYQKAFYALGRAFADLGETQNAKTAWLKALKLSKQTDAEALFDLGLLAIEERVFDAAQNYFEKAAALKGANADLSLNNLGVIAALRGDFETAINDFETAFRQSNEKLVLANRNLGFCRDYVAKKDESLLAKLTIATKTTVSGFGIQTSD
;
A
#
# COMPACT_ATOMS: atom_id res chain seq x y z
N MET A 1 86.89 57.57 5.73
CA MET A 1 85.74 56.95 5.01
C MET A 1 85.12 55.93 5.96
N ARG A 2 83.90 56.21 6.46
CA ARG A 2 83.17 55.54 7.56
C ARG A 2 82.56 54.19 7.07
N ASN A 3 82.80 53.04 7.70
CA ASN A 3 82.34 52.47 8.99
C ASN A 3 81.13 51.50 8.86
N ILE A 4 81.46 50.23 9.15
CA ILE A 4 80.75 49.13 9.87
C ILE A 4 79.44 49.48 10.60
N PHE A 5 78.47 48.54 10.61
CA PHE A 5 77.51 48.05 11.66
C PHE A 5 76.15 47.63 11.02
N LEU A 6 75.70 46.36 11.02
CA LEU A 6 75.04 45.51 12.05
C LEU A 6 73.55 45.80 12.34
N ASN A 7 72.74 44.71 12.36
CA ASN A 7 71.44 44.47 13.06
C ASN A 7 70.13 45.12 12.52
N ARG A 8 68.91 44.59 12.68
CA ARG A 8 68.25 43.28 13.03
C ARG A 8 66.71 43.55 13.08
N PHE A 9 65.87 42.51 12.93
CA PHE A 9 64.40 42.46 13.15
C PHE A 9 63.50 43.14 12.08
N GLY A 10 62.37 42.59 11.61
CA GLY A 10 61.54 41.48 12.09
C GLY A 10 60.54 40.96 11.04
N LEU A 11 59.80 39.95 11.47
CA LEU A 11 59.01 38.95 10.75
C LEU A 11 57.64 39.45 10.21
N THR A 12 57.19 38.86 9.09
CA THR A 12 55.79 38.51 8.68
C THR A 12 54.67 39.57 8.64
N PHE A 13 53.96 39.71 7.51
CA PHE A 13 52.62 39.09 7.28
C PHE A 13 52.07 39.45 5.88
N VAL A 14 51.52 38.46 5.17
CA VAL A 14 50.90 38.56 3.84
C VAL A 14 49.43 38.93 3.98
N LEU A 15 49.00 40.04 3.39
CA LEU A 15 47.58 40.37 3.13
C LEU A 15 47.50 41.22 1.85
N LEU A 16 46.91 40.66 0.79
CA LEU A 16 46.48 41.44 -0.37
C LEU A 16 45.07 40.98 -0.77
N LEU A 17 44.10 41.70 -0.20
CA LEU A 17 42.71 41.78 -0.65
C LEU A 17 42.64 42.67 -1.89
N SER A 18 42.06 42.17 -2.98
CA SER A 18 41.32 43.02 -3.93
C SER A 18 40.21 42.21 -4.62
N PHE A 19 39.05 42.22 -3.95
CA PHE A 19 37.72 42.27 -4.57
C PHE A 19 37.60 43.66 -5.28
N ILE A 20 36.87 43.95 -6.37
CA ILE A 20 35.48 43.63 -6.76
C ILE A 20 35.33 43.87 -8.30
N CYS A 21 34.40 43.12 -8.91
CA CYS A 21 33.44 43.54 -9.96
C CYS A 21 33.88 43.61 -11.43
N VAL A 22 33.53 42.55 -12.18
CA VAL A 22 32.68 42.71 -13.37
C VAL A 22 31.55 41.67 -13.26
N SER A 23 30.31 42.16 -13.31
CA SER A 23 29.07 41.40 -13.25
C SER A 23 28.56 41.02 -14.65
N SER A 24 27.71 39.99 -14.64
CA SER A 24 26.59 39.70 -15.57
C SER A 24 26.92 39.26 -17.00
N SER A 25 26.93 37.94 -17.23
CA SER A 25 25.80 37.27 -17.91
C SER A 25 26.05 35.75 -17.97
N GLU A 26 25.02 34.99 -17.60
CA GLU A 26 24.79 33.61 -18.05
C GLU A 26 25.85 32.55 -17.70
N ALA A 27 26.02 32.31 -16.40
CA ALA A 27 26.33 30.96 -15.94
C ALA A 27 25.60 30.69 -14.63
N SER A 28 24.27 30.82 -14.64
CA SER A 28 23.45 29.93 -13.83
C SER A 28 23.60 28.53 -14.42
N ALA A 29 24.78 27.93 -14.21
CA ALA A 29 24.98 26.51 -14.32
C ALA A 29 24.02 25.93 -13.28
N GLN A 30 22.84 25.59 -13.76
CA GLN A 30 21.91 24.71 -13.11
C GLN A 30 22.76 23.48 -12.76
N VAL A 31 23.18 23.37 -11.51
CA VAL A 31 23.74 22.15 -10.97
C VAL A 31 22.57 21.18 -11.00
N PHE A 32 22.40 20.52 -12.15
CA PHE A 32 21.57 19.35 -12.27
C PHE A 32 22.21 18.34 -11.34
N ASP A 33 21.55 18.11 -10.20
CA ASP A 33 21.95 17.13 -9.22
C ASP A 33 21.93 15.74 -9.86
N GLU A 34 23.09 15.25 -10.30
CA GLU A 34 23.28 13.90 -10.83
C GLU A 34 22.78 12.80 -9.86
N ARG A 35 22.50 13.13 -8.59
CA ARG A 35 21.96 12.17 -7.60
C ARG A 35 20.45 11.96 -7.66
N ILE A 36 19.70 12.77 -8.41
CA ILE A 36 18.27 12.52 -8.60
C ILE A 36 18.03 11.37 -9.61
N VAL A 37 19.06 10.97 -10.35
CA VAL A 37 18.93 10.04 -11.49
C VAL A 37 18.98 8.55 -11.10
N ASP A 38 19.35 8.17 -9.87
CA ASP A 38 19.57 6.75 -9.51
C ASP A 38 18.29 6.03 -9.00
N GLU A 39 17.43 6.71 -8.24
CA GLU A 39 16.22 6.14 -7.64
C GLU A 39 15.19 5.70 -8.69
N THR A 40 14.83 6.64 -9.56
CA THR A 40 13.80 6.46 -10.59
C THR A 40 14.22 5.39 -11.60
N ILE A 41 15.51 5.24 -11.87
CA ILE A 41 16.04 4.20 -12.76
C ILE A 41 15.80 2.81 -12.17
N PHE A 42 16.16 2.58 -10.90
CA PHE A 42 15.95 1.28 -10.27
C PHE A 42 14.46 0.96 -10.11
N LEU A 43 13.64 1.95 -9.77
CA LEU A 43 12.18 1.78 -9.71
C LEU A 43 11.62 1.43 -11.09
N ALA A 44 11.88 2.24 -12.12
CA ALA A 44 11.36 1.99 -13.47
C ALA A 44 11.82 0.64 -14.04
N LYS A 45 13.10 0.30 -13.88
CA LYS A 45 13.66 -0.98 -14.35
C LYS A 45 13.09 -2.17 -13.59
N GLY A 46 13.00 -2.07 -12.26
CA GLY A 46 12.39 -3.10 -11.41
C GLY A 46 10.93 -3.30 -11.77
N ASN A 47 10.19 -2.21 -11.97
CA ASN A 47 8.77 -2.22 -12.31
C ASN A 47 8.50 -2.91 -13.64
N LYS A 48 9.34 -2.65 -14.65
CA LYS A 48 9.24 -3.32 -15.95
C LYS A 48 9.44 -4.83 -15.83
N VAL A 49 10.40 -5.28 -15.02
CA VAL A 49 10.69 -6.69 -14.81
C VAL A 49 9.64 -7.36 -13.92
N PHE A 50 9.09 -6.64 -12.94
CA PHE A 50 7.95 -7.09 -12.14
C PHE A 50 6.73 -7.34 -13.03
N ALA A 51 6.44 -6.42 -13.96
CA ALA A 51 5.32 -6.56 -14.89
C ALA A 51 5.46 -7.76 -15.84
N SER A 52 6.69 -8.24 -16.10
CA SER A 52 6.92 -9.49 -16.84
C SER A 52 6.82 -10.76 -15.99
N GLY A 53 6.50 -10.64 -14.70
CA GLY A 53 6.37 -11.78 -13.76
C GLY A 53 7.69 -12.33 -13.20
N ASP A 54 8.84 -11.73 -13.55
CA ASP A 54 10.15 -12.16 -13.05
C ASP A 54 10.45 -11.45 -11.71
N TYR A 55 9.72 -11.87 -10.68
CA TYR A 55 9.78 -11.26 -9.35
C TYR A 55 11.17 -11.36 -8.70
N GLU A 56 11.93 -12.42 -8.97
CA GLU A 56 13.29 -12.56 -8.43
C GLU A 56 14.25 -11.55 -9.02
N ARG A 57 14.20 -11.35 -10.33
CA ARG A 57 15.03 -10.35 -10.98
C ARG A 57 14.58 -8.94 -10.61
N ALA A 58 13.28 -8.70 -10.48
CA ALA A 58 12.76 -7.43 -9.99
C ALA A 58 13.28 -7.11 -8.58
N ALA A 59 13.22 -8.07 -7.65
CA ALA A 59 13.75 -7.92 -6.30
C ALA A 59 15.26 -7.57 -6.30
N ARG A 60 16.07 -8.24 -7.15
CA ARG A 60 17.50 -7.91 -7.30
C ARG A 60 17.72 -6.49 -7.83
N ILE A 61 16.88 -6.03 -8.77
CA ILE A 61 16.99 -4.66 -9.29
C ILE A 61 16.65 -3.64 -8.20
N TYR A 62 15.58 -3.87 -7.43
CA TYR A 62 15.23 -3.00 -6.30
C TYR A 62 16.31 -3.01 -5.20
N GLN A 63 16.97 -4.14 -4.98
CA GLN A 63 18.07 -4.25 -4.02
C GLN A 63 19.23 -3.30 -4.37
N ASN A 64 19.49 -3.03 -5.65
CA ASN A 64 20.50 -2.08 -6.07
C ASN A 64 20.14 -0.63 -5.68
N GLY A 65 18.84 -0.30 -5.63
CA GLY A 65 18.35 1.01 -5.18
C GLY A 65 18.46 1.24 -3.68
N LEU A 66 18.80 0.22 -2.89
CA LEU A 66 19.04 0.37 -1.44
C LEU A 66 20.39 1.05 -1.12
N SER A 67 21.24 1.29 -2.11
CA SER A 67 22.42 2.16 -1.98
C SER A 67 22.05 3.59 -1.56
N LEU A 68 20.80 4.00 -1.83
CA LEU A 68 20.22 5.30 -1.50
C LEU A 68 19.89 5.38 0.00
N ARG A 69 20.08 6.54 0.64
CA ARG A 69 19.88 6.71 2.10
C ARG A 69 18.53 7.35 2.45
N GLY A 70 18.07 7.11 3.68
CA GLY A 70 16.89 7.75 4.27
C GLY A 70 15.57 7.08 3.90
N ASP A 71 14.48 7.82 4.03
CA ASP A 71 13.09 7.34 3.83
C ASP A 71 12.86 6.67 2.47
N LYS A 72 13.67 6.99 1.47
CA LYS A 72 13.67 6.38 0.13
C LYS A 72 13.89 4.86 0.16
N GLN A 73 14.65 4.35 1.14
CA GLN A 73 14.82 2.90 1.31
C GLN A 73 13.51 2.18 1.62
N ALA A 74 12.52 2.88 2.19
CA ALA A 74 11.24 2.28 2.51
C ALA A 74 10.53 1.78 1.25
N ILE A 75 10.54 2.55 0.15
CA ILE A 75 9.90 2.18 -1.12
C ILE A 75 10.57 0.93 -1.72
N PHE A 76 11.91 0.88 -1.72
CA PHE A 76 12.64 -0.29 -2.22
C PHE A 76 12.37 -1.54 -1.40
N HIS A 77 12.42 -1.45 -0.07
CA HIS A 77 12.08 -2.59 0.79
C HIS A 77 10.62 -3.03 0.62
N PHE A 78 9.71 -2.09 0.42
CA PHE A 78 8.32 -2.40 0.11
C PHE A 78 8.21 -3.16 -1.22
N ASN A 79 8.80 -2.67 -2.30
CA ASN A 79 8.77 -3.31 -3.62
C ASN A 79 9.48 -4.69 -3.64
N ILE A 80 10.54 -4.87 -2.86
CA ILE A 80 11.16 -6.19 -2.63
C ILE A 80 10.18 -7.13 -1.91
N GLY A 81 9.50 -6.64 -0.87
CA GLY A 81 8.45 -7.40 -0.18
C GLY A 81 7.32 -7.80 -1.11
N VAL A 82 6.90 -6.91 -2.00
CA VAL A 82 5.90 -7.18 -3.05
C VAL A 82 6.38 -8.29 -3.98
N CYS A 83 7.64 -8.27 -4.42
CA CYS A 83 8.21 -9.34 -5.24
C CYS A 83 8.18 -10.70 -4.50
N HIS A 84 8.59 -10.73 -3.24
CA HIS A 84 8.57 -11.95 -2.43
C HIS A 84 7.14 -12.48 -2.22
N TYR A 85 6.19 -11.59 -1.94
CA TYR A 85 4.78 -11.95 -1.78
C TYR A 85 4.21 -12.60 -3.05
N ASN A 86 4.43 -11.97 -4.21
CA ASN A 86 3.99 -12.49 -5.50
C ASN A 86 4.70 -13.79 -5.91
N SER A 87 5.86 -14.09 -5.31
CA SER A 87 6.58 -15.35 -5.50
C SER A 87 6.20 -16.44 -4.48
N GLY A 88 5.21 -16.20 -3.62
CA GLY A 88 4.81 -17.12 -2.54
C GLY A 88 5.78 -17.15 -1.33
N ARG A 89 6.81 -16.31 -1.32
CA ARG A 89 7.81 -16.21 -0.24
C ARG A 89 7.32 -15.26 0.85
N LEU A 90 6.25 -15.69 1.53
CA LEU A 90 5.50 -14.84 2.46
C LEU A 90 6.34 -14.36 3.66
N ARG A 91 7.23 -15.20 4.21
CA ARG A 91 8.10 -14.81 5.33
C ARG A 91 9.13 -13.76 4.93
N GLU A 92 9.74 -13.88 3.75
CA GLU A 92 10.62 -12.83 3.23
C GLU A 92 9.87 -11.53 2.90
N ALA A 93 8.61 -11.64 2.45
CA ALA A 93 7.74 -10.49 2.26
C ALA A 93 7.50 -9.75 3.58
N VAL A 94 7.11 -10.46 4.64
CA VAL A 94 6.95 -9.92 6.00
C VAL A 94 8.22 -9.19 6.46
N ALA A 95 9.39 -9.83 6.34
CA ALA A 95 10.66 -9.23 6.74
C ALA A 95 10.96 -7.93 5.97
N SER A 96 10.63 -7.90 4.67
CA SER A 96 10.85 -6.75 3.78
C SER A 96 9.89 -5.60 4.09
N TYR A 97 8.61 -5.89 4.32
CA TYR A 97 7.63 -4.88 4.75
C TYR A 97 7.98 -4.30 6.12
N GLN A 98 8.45 -5.11 7.06
CA GLN A 98 8.93 -4.61 8.35
C GLN A 98 10.16 -3.69 8.21
N ARG A 99 11.07 -3.99 7.27
CA ARG A 99 12.18 -3.07 6.93
C ARG A 99 11.66 -1.78 6.33
N ALA A 100 10.66 -1.82 5.44
CA ALA A 100 10.03 -0.62 4.89
C ALA A 100 9.40 0.26 5.99
N LEU A 101 8.73 -0.37 6.96
CA LEU A 101 8.13 0.31 8.10
C LEU A 101 9.17 0.94 9.02
N ARG A 102 10.28 0.23 9.31
CA ARG A 102 11.38 0.79 10.11
C ARG A 102 12.00 2.02 9.44
N ASN A 103 12.27 1.96 8.14
CA ASN A 103 12.89 3.06 7.39
C ASN A 103 11.96 4.26 7.20
N SER A 104 10.64 4.08 7.28
CA SER A 104 9.65 5.17 7.20
C SER A 104 9.19 5.67 8.57
N GLY A 105 9.81 5.21 9.67
CA GLY A 105 9.38 5.57 11.03
C GLY A 105 7.95 5.16 11.34
N ASN A 106 7.49 4.02 10.82
CA ASN A 106 6.12 3.50 10.91
C ASN A 106 5.05 4.43 10.34
N LYS A 107 5.37 5.21 9.30
CA LYS A 107 4.42 6.12 8.62
C LYS A 107 3.99 5.64 7.23
N TYR A 108 4.38 4.42 6.83
CA TYR A 108 4.08 3.89 5.51
C TYR A 108 2.83 3.00 5.52
N GLN A 109 1.68 3.62 5.28
CA GLN A 109 0.37 2.96 5.31
C GLN A 109 0.29 1.72 4.40
N LYS A 110 0.73 1.82 3.14
CA LYS A 110 0.71 0.69 2.18
C LYS A 110 1.52 -0.51 2.69
N ALA A 111 2.64 -0.28 3.37
CA ALA A 111 3.45 -1.35 3.95
C ALA A 111 2.75 -2.05 5.11
N PHE A 112 1.95 -1.34 5.93
CA PHE A 112 1.12 -1.98 6.96
C PHE A 112 0.00 -2.84 6.34
N TYR A 113 -0.66 -2.35 5.29
CA TYR A 113 -1.69 -3.13 4.61
C TYR A 113 -1.10 -4.40 3.96
N ALA A 114 0.01 -4.28 3.24
CA ALA A 114 0.73 -5.40 2.63
C ALA A 114 1.23 -6.41 3.67
N LEU A 115 1.73 -5.92 4.82
CA LEU A 115 2.13 -6.76 5.95
C LEU A 115 0.94 -7.54 6.51
N GLY A 116 -0.23 -6.90 6.62
CA GLY A 116 -1.45 -7.56 7.08
C GLY A 116 -1.88 -8.70 6.16
N ARG A 117 -1.86 -8.47 4.83
CA ARG A 117 -2.11 -9.52 3.83
C ARG A 117 -1.13 -10.68 3.94
N ALA A 118 0.16 -10.40 4.05
CA ALA A 118 1.18 -11.43 4.18
C ALA A 118 1.00 -12.28 5.45
N PHE A 119 0.59 -11.66 6.56
CA PHE A 119 0.25 -12.39 7.79
C PHE A 119 -1.03 -13.24 7.64
N ALA A 120 -2.06 -12.72 6.97
CA ALA A 120 -3.29 -13.47 6.73
C ALA A 120 -3.01 -14.75 5.91
N ASP A 121 -2.22 -14.64 4.84
CA ASP A 121 -1.84 -15.79 4.01
C ASP A 121 -0.92 -16.79 4.73
N LEU A 122 -0.23 -16.35 5.79
CA LEU A 122 0.53 -17.23 6.69
C LEU A 122 -0.34 -17.87 7.78
N GLY A 123 -1.63 -17.52 7.88
CA GLY A 123 -2.52 -17.94 8.97
C GLY A 123 -2.28 -17.19 10.28
N GLU A 124 -1.48 -16.13 10.28
CA GLU A 124 -1.19 -15.29 11.45
C GLU A 124 -2.24 -14.19 11.63
N THR A 125 -3.49 -14.61 11.83
CA THR A 125 -4.68 -13.76 11.81
C THR A 125 -4.62 -12.54 12.74
N GLN A 126 -4.12 -12.71 13.97
CA GLN A 126 -4.04 -11.60 14.92
C GLN A 126 -2.99 -10.55 14.51
N ASN A 127 -1.90 -10.98 13.87
CA ASN A 127 -0.88 -10.09 13.32
C ASN A 127 -1.45 -9.34 12.10
N ALA A 128 -2.23 -10.03 11.25
CA ALA A 128 -2.93 -9.42 10.12
C ALA A 128 -3.85 -8.28 10.57
N LYS A 129 -4.75 -8.57 11.52
CA LYS A 129 -5.67 -7.59 12.12
C LYS A 129 -4.94 -6.38 12.68
N THR A 130 -3.87 -6.60 13.43
CA THR A 130 -3.06 -5.53 14.02
C THR A 130 -2.41 -4.65 12.95
N ALA A 131 -1.91 -5.23 11.87
CA ALA A 131 -1.30 -4.49 10.77
C ALA A 131 -2.34 -3.67 9.99
N TRP A 132 -3.50 -4.24 9.66
CA TRP A 132 -4.59 -3.52 8.99
C TRP A 132 -5.14 -2.36 9.83
N LEU A 133 -5.33 -2.55 11.14
CA LEU A 133 -5.75 -1.46 12.03
C LEU A 133 -4.73 -0.31 12.08
N LYS A 134 -3.41 -0.64 12.05
CA LYS A 134 -2.36 0.38 11.93
C LYS A 134 -2.40 1.10 10.59
N ALA A 135 -2.66 0.38 9.48
CA ALA A 135 -2.84 0.99 8.17
C ALA A 135 -4.00 2.00 8.19
N LEU A 136 -5.16 1.62 8.76
CA LEU A 136 -6.32 2.51 8.89
C LEU A 136 -6.04 3.74 9.75
N LYS A 137 -5.27 3.60 10.84
CA LYS A 137 -4.89 4.73 11.71
C LYS A 137 -4.02 5.78 11.01
N LEU A 138 -3.20 5.36 10.03
CA LEU A 138 -2.32 6.26 9.30
C LEU A 138 -3.00 6.95 8.11
N SER A 139 -4.14 6.44 7.66
CA SER A 139 -4.73 6.94 6.43
C SER A 139 -5.51 8.23 6.64
N LYS A 140 -5.25 9.23 5.77
CA LYS A 140 -6.11 10.43 5.64
C LYS A 140 -7.38 10.16 4.83
N GLN A 141 -7.35 9.13 3.98
CA GLN A 141 -8.49 8.59 3.24
C GLN A 141 -8.57 7.11 3.56
N THR A 142 -9.50 6.72 4.44
CA THR A 142 -9.67 5.36 4.94
C THR A 142 -9.48 4.31 3.83
N ASP A 143 -8.67 3.28 4.09
CA ASP A 143 -8.34 2.25 3.09
C ASP A 143 -9.49 1.24 2.98
N ALA A 144 -10.21 1.28 1.86
CA ALA A 144 -11.36 0.41 1.59
C ALA A 144 -10.98 -1.08 1.57
N GLU A 145 -9.77 -1.41 1.13
CA GLU A 145 -9.34 -2.81 1.09
C GLU A 145 -9.03 -3.34 2.49
N ALA A 146 -8.36 -2.54 3.33
CA ALA A 146 -8.09 -2.92 4.71
C ALA A 146 -9.39 -3.08 5.53
N LEU A 147 -10.40 -2.23 5.29
CA LEU A 147 -11.73 -2.39 5.88
C LEU A 147 -12.41 -3.67 5.40
N PHE A 148 -12.40 -3.93 4.10
CA PHE A 148 -12.98 -5.15 3.55
C PHE A 148 -12.35 -6.42 4.14
N ASP A 149 -11.01 -6.46 4.24
CA ASP A 149 -10.28 -7.59 4.82
C ASP A 149 -10.57 -7.76 6.32
N LEU A 150 -10.69 -6.66 7.07
CA LEU A 150 -11.15 -6.70 8.47
C LEU A 150 -12.59 -7.20 8.59
N GLY A 151 -13.46 -6.86 7.64
CA GLY A 151 -14.84 -7.36 7.56
C GLY A 151 -14.89 -8.87 7.33
N LEU A 152 -14.09 -9.39 6.39
CA LEU A 152 -13.96 -10.84 6.15
C LEU A 152 -13.44 -11.55 7.39
N LEU A 153 -12.40 -11.01 8.03
CA LEU A 153 -11.88 -11.58 9.25
C LEU A 153 -12.94 -11.59 10.37
N ALA A 154 -13.72 -10.52 10.51
CA ALA A 154 -14.80 -10.48 11.49
C ALA A 154 -15.91 -11.52 11.21
N ILE A 155 -16.16 -11.88 9.94
CA ILE A 155 -17.03 -13.01 9.58
C ILE A 155 -16.44 -14.33 10.06
N GLU A 156 -15.14 -14.57 9.84
CA GLU A 156 -14.44 -15.77 10.31
C GLU A 156 -14.47 -15.89 11.85
N GLU A 157 -14.28 -14.77 12.54
CA GLU A 157 -14.39 -14.66 14.00
C GLU A 157 -15.85 -14.72 14.49
N ARG A 158 -16.85 -14.77 13.59
CA ARG A 158 -18.30 -14.75 13.87
C ARG A 158 -18.77 -13.50 14.63
N VAL A 159 -18.06 -12.38 14.47
CA VAL A 159 -18.40 -11.07 15.06
C VAL A 159 -19.13 -10.23 14.00
N PHE A 160 -20.39 -10.59 13.73
CA PHE A 160 -21.16 -10.02 12.61
C PHE A 160 -21.39 -8.50 12.70
N ASP A 161 -21.50 -7.94 13.91
CA ASP A 161 -21.65 -6.49 14.08
C ASP A 161 -20.39 -5.72 13.65
N ALA A 162 -19.21 -6.28 13.97
CA ALA A 162 -17.96 -5.70 13.52
C ALA A 162 -17.80 -5.85 12.00
N ALA A 163 -18.16 -7.02 11.45
CA ALA A 163 -18.13 -7.27 10.02
C ALA A 163 -19.00 -6.27 9.25
N GLN A 164 -20.24 -6.07 9.70
CA GLN A 164 -21.15 -5.08 9.14
C GLN A 164 -20.52 -3.68 9.19
N ASN A 165 -20.01 -3.24 10.35
CA ASN A 165 -19.42 -1.90 10.47
C ASN A 165 -18.23 -1.69 9.52
N TYR A 166 -17.40 -2.71 9.33
CA TYR A 166 -16.28 -2.65 8.40
C TYR A 166 -16.74 -2.59 6.94
N PHE A 167 -17.72 -3.41 6.54
CA PHE A 167 -18.25 -3.40 5.18
C PHE A 167 -19.02 -2.12 4.86
N GLU A 168 -19.79 -1.56 5.79
CA GLU A 168 -20.46 -0.26 5.63
C GLU A 168 -19.44 0.84 5.33
N LYS A 169 -18.37 0.90 6.11
CA LYS A 169 -17.28 1.86 5.90
C LYS A 169 -16.59 1.62 4.54
N ALA A 170 -16.36 0.37 4.15
CA ALA A 170 -15.72 0.04 2.87
C ALA A 170 -16.60 0.44 1.68
N ALA A 171 -17.90 0.11 1.73
CA ALA A 171 -18.88 0.47 0.71
C ALA A 171 -19.04 1.99 0.57
N ALA A 172 -19.02 2.73 1.68
CA ALA A 172 -19.15 4.19 1.69
C ALA A 172 -18.00 4.91 0.96
N LEU A 173 -16.81 4.31 0.91
CA LEU A 173 -15.65 4.87 0.22
C LEU A 173 -15.76 4.80 -1.31
N LYS A 174 -16.68 3.97 -1.84
CA LYS A 174 -16.86 3.74 -3.28
C LYS A 174 -15.55 3.40 -4.02
N GLY A 175 -14.61 2.78 -3.29
CA GLY A 175 -13.30 2.37 -3.78
C GLY A 175 -13.25 0.89 -4.16
N ALA A 176 -12.05 0.31 -4.11
CA ALA A 176 -11.88 -1.12 -4.32
C ALA A 176 -12.75 -1.94 -3.35
N ASN A 177 -13.38 -3.01 -3.86
CA ASN A 177 -14.25 -3.92 -3.12
C ASN A 177 -15.54 -3.28 -2.55
N ALA A 178 -15.94 -2.08 -2.96
CA ALA A 178 -17.20 -1.47 -2.49
C ALA A 178 -18.42 -2.32 -2.87
N ASP A 179 -18.46 -2.85 -4.09
CA ASP A 179 -19.47 -3.78 -4.58
C ASP A 179 -19.44 -5.12 -3.83
N LEU A 180 -18.26 -5.68 -3.55
CA LEU A 180 -18.11 -6.88 -2.73
C LEU A 180 -18.58 -6.65 -1.29
N SER A 181 -18.31 -5.46 -0.74
CA SER A 181 -18.75 -5.06 0.60
C SER A 181 -20.28 -4.98 0.66
N LEU A 182 -20.92 -4.40 -0.34
CA LEU A 182 -22.38 -4.36 -0.46
C LEU A 182 -22.99 -5.77 -0.57
N ASN A 183 -22.38 -6.66 -1.36
CA ASN A 183 -22.82 -8.05 -1.38
C ASN A 183 -22.75 -8.68 0.02
N ASN A 184 -21.67 -8.46 0.76
CA ASN A 184 -21.51 -9.05 2.08
C ASN A 184 -22.46 -8.44 3.12
N LEU A 185 -22.76 -7.14 3.03
CA LEU A 185 -23.83 -6.51 3.81
C LEU A 185 -25.19 -7.15 3.52
N GLY A 186 -25.51 -7.39 2.25
CA GLY A 186 -26.75 -8.06 1.87
C GLY A 186 -26.87 -9.47 2.44
N VAL A 187 -25.76 -10.23 2.48
CA VAL A 187 -25.73 -11.55 3.14
C VAL A 187 -25.98 -11.42 4.65
N ILE A 188 -25.31 -10.47 5.32
CA ILE A 188 -25.51 -10.24 6.77
C ILE A 188 -26.96 -9.84 7.06
N ALA A 189 -27.55 -8.93 6.27
CA ALA A 189 -28.93 -8.48 6.40
C ALA A 189 -29.91 -9.64 6.22
N ALA A 190 -29.73 -10.46 5.18
CA ALA A 190 -30.58 -11.63 4.93
C ALA A 190 -30.52 -12.65 6.09
N LEU A 191 -29.34 -12.91 6.64
CA LEU A 191 -29.18 -13.80 7.80
C LEU A 191 -29.83 -13.25 9.09
N ARG A 192 -30.08 -11.93 9.15
CA ARG A 192 -30.82 -11.27 10.24
C ARG A 192 -32.31 -11.13 9.97
N GLY A 193 -32.78 -11.61 8.82
CA GLY A 193 -34.18 -11.50 8.40
C GLY A 193 -34.55 -10.16 7.78
N ASP A 194 -33.59 -9.25 7.58
CA ASP A 194 -33.81 -7.97 6.89
C ASP A 194 -33.65 -8.15 5.38
N PHE A 195 -34.66 -8.75 4.77
CA PHE A 195 -34.65 -9.08 3.35
C PHE A 195 -34.82 -7.85 2.45
N GLU A 196 -35.40 -6.76 2.96
CA GLU A 196 -35.53 -5.50 2.21
C GLU A 196 -34.16 -4.87 2.00
N THR A 197 -33.38 -4.70 3.08
CA THR A 197 -32.00 -4.21 2.98
C THR A 197 -31.14 -5.17 2.17
N ALA A 198 -31.28 -6.48 2.38
CA ALA A 198 -30.51 -7.46 1.62
C ALA A 198 -30.70 -7.34 0.11
N ILE A 199 -31.95 -7.26 -0.35
CA ILE A 199 -32.29 -7.11 -1.77
C ILE A 199 -31.70 -5.81 -2.33
N ASN A 200 -31.88 -4.69 -1.63
CA ASN A 200 -31.34 -3.40 -2.05
C ASN A 200 -29.80 -3.41 -2.17
N ASP A 201 -29.12 -4.03 -1.20
CA ASP A 201 -27.66 -4.13 -1.19
C ASP A 201 -27.14 -4.99 -2.33
N PHE A 202 -27.77 -6.14 -2.60
CA PHE A 202 -27.39 -6.99 -3.76
C PHE A 202 -27.64 -6.30 -5.10
N GLU A 203 -28.78 -5.60 -5.26
CA GLU A 203 -29.07 -4.83 -6.46
C GLU A 203 -28.05 -3.70 -6.68
N THR A 204 -27.70 -3.00 -5.59
CA THR A 204 -26.71 -1.92 -5.63
C THR A 204 -25.32 -2.47 -5.96
N ALA A 205 -24.92 -3.59 -5.34
CA ALA A 205 -23.66 -4.27 -5.65
C ALA A 205 -23.58 -4.67 -7.13
N PHE A 206 -24.63 -5.30 -7.66
CA PHE A 206 -24.70 -5.71 -9.05
C PHE A 206 -24.60 -4.52 -10.00
N ARG A 207 -25.34 -3.44 -9.73
CA ARG A 207 -25.29 -2.20 -10.52
C ARG A 207 -23.92 -1.52 -10.48
N GLN A 208 -23.32 -1.37 -9.29
CA GLN A 208 -22.00 -0.73 -9.13
C GLN A 208 -20.88 -1.51 -9.82
N SER A 209 -21.01 -2.83 -9.88
CA SER A 209 -20.07 -3.68 -10.62
C SER A 209 -20.21 -3.59 -12.14
N ASN A 210 -21.10 -2.73 -12.67
CA ASN A 210 -21.54 -2.72 -14.06
C ASN A 210 -22.02 -4.11 -14.50
N GLU A 211 -22.81 -4.76 -13.65
CA GLU A 211 -23.42 -6.08 -13.89
C GLU A 211 -22.41 -7.23 -14.01
N LYS A 212 -21.17 -7.03 -13.55
CA LYS A 212 -20.10 -8.04 -13.61
C LYS A 212 -20.06 -8.94 -12.37
N LEU A 213 -20.57 -8.49 -11.23
CA LEU A 213 -20.59 -9.26 -9.99
C LEU A 213 -21.75 -10.26 -10.00
N VAL A 214 -21.58 -11.35 -10.76
CA VAL A 214 -22.57 -12.45 -10.89
C VAL A 214 -22.99 -13.02 -9.54
N LEU A 215 -22.07 -13.02 -8.57
CA LEU A 215 -22.33 -13.45 -7.19
C LEU A 215 -23.48 -12.66 -6.53
N ALA A 216 -23.48 -11.34 -6.68
CA ALA A 216 -24.52 -10.47 -6.11
C ALA A 216 -25.88 -10.76 -6.75
N ASN A 217 -25.93 -10.93 -8.07
CA ASN A 217 -27.17 -11.29 -8.76
C ASN A 217 -27.70 -12.67 -8.34
N ARG A 218 -26.81 -13.64 -8.08
CA ARG A 218 -27.20 -14.95 -7.56
C ARG A 218 -27.79 -14.85 -6.15
N ASN A 219 -27.12 -14.14 -5.25
CA ASN A 219 -27.62 -13.90 -3.89
C ASN A 219 -28.96 -13.15 -3.89
N LEU A 220 -29.11 -12.15 -4.77
CA LEU A 220 -30.38 -11.45 -5.01
C LEU A 220 -31.50 -12.42 -5.40
N GLY A 221 -31.22 -13.33 -6.33
CA GLY A 221 -32.17 -14.36 -6.75
C GLY A 221 -32.62 -15.27 -5.61
N PHE A 222 -31.67 -15.77 -4.80
CA PHE A 222 -31.99 -16.58 -3.63
C PHE A 222 -32.83 -15.81 -2.59
N CYS A 223 -32.50 -14.54 -2.35
CA CYS A 223 -33.23 -13.71 -1.40
C CYS A 223 -34.66 -13.44 -1.86
N ARG A 224 -34.88 -13.09 -3.14
CA ARG A 224 -36.22 -12.89 -3.72
C ARG A 224 -37.05 -14.17 -3.71
N ASP A 225 -36.45 -15.29 -4.09
CA ASP A 225 -37.11 -16.59 -4.06
C ASP A 225 -37.48 -17.01 -2.63
N TYR A 226 -36.63 -16.73 -1.65
CA TYR A 226 -36.96 -16.96 -0.24
C TYR A 226 -38.16 -16.12 0.19
N VAL A 227 -38.19 -14.82 -0.15
CA VAL A 227 -39.33 -13.95 0.19
C VAL A 227 -40.65 -14.49 -0.37
N ALA A 228 -40.62 -15.04 -1.59
CA ALA A 228 -41.79 -15.60 -2.26
C ALA A 228 -42.18 -17.01 -1.75
N LYS A 229 -41.22 -17.89 -1.50
CA LYS A 229 -41.44 -19.33 -1.27
C LYS A 229 -41.26 -19.77 0.19
N LYS A 230 -40.58 -18.97 1.02
CA LYS A 230 -40.20 -19.28 2.41
C LYS A 230 -39.41 -20.58 2.56
N ASP A 231 -38.59 -20.91 1.57
CA ASP A 231 -37.70 -22.07 1.58
C ASP A 231 -36.33 -21.70 2.18
N GLU A 232 -36.12 -22.07 3.44
CA GLU A 232 -34.88 -21.84 4.20
C GLU A 232 -33.61 -22.41 3.52
N SER A 233 -33.75 -23.41 2.65
CA SER A 233 -32.61 -23.97 1.90
C SER A 233 -31.97 -22.95 0.94
N LEU A 234 -32.68 -21.86 0.63
CA LEU A 234 -32.19 -20.76 -0.19
C LEU A 234 -31.24 -19.84 0.59
N LEU A 235 -31.49 -19.61 1.88
CA LEU A 235 -30.60 -18.79 2.72
C LEU A 235 -29.24 -19.49 2.92
N ALA A 236 -29.25 -20.82 3.02
CA ALA A 236 -28.03 -21.63 3.09
C ALA A 236 -27.15 -21.55 1.81
N LYS A 237 -27.69 -21.05 0.69
CA LYS A 237 -26.94 -20.86 -0.56
C LYS A 237 -26.33 -19.47 -0.69
N LEU A 238 -26.67 -18.54 0.20
CA LEU A 238 -26.07 -17.21 0.21
C LEU A 238 -24.56 -17.33 0.40
N THR A 239 -23.82 -16.58 -0.42
CA THR A 239 -22.37 -16.69 -0.46
C THR A 239 -21.73 -15.33 -0.19
N ILE A 240 -20.84 -15.29 0.79
CA ILE A 240 -19.97 -14.13 1.04
C ILE A 240 -18.98 -14.00 -0.11
N ALA A 241 -18.85 -12.78 -0.62
CA ALA A 241 -17.78 -12.42 -1.54
C ALA A 241 -16.47 -12.42 -0.76
N THR A 242 -15.59 -13.36 -1.07
CA THR A 242 -14.18 -13.31 -0.70
C THR A 242 -13.40 -12.67 -1.85
N LYS A 243 -12.15 -12.27 -1.61
CA LYS A 243 -11.24 -11.99 -2.74
C LYS A 243 -11.10 -13.29 -3.54
N THR A 244 -11.44 -13.27 -4.82
CA THR A 244 -11.01 -14.32 -5.76
C THR A 244 -9.48 -14.35 -5.76
N THR A 245 -8.92 -15.55 -5.67
CA THR A 245 -7.50 -15.90 -5.53
C THR A 245 -6.51 -14.89 -6.14
N VAL A 246 -5.58 -14.44 -5.29
CA VAL A 246 -4.30 -13.77 -5.56
C VAL A 246 -4.34 -12.69 -6.64
N SER A 247 -5.03 -11.58 -6.36
CA SER A 247 -4.53 -10.31 -6.93
C SER A 247 -3.18 -10.03 -6.28
N GLY A 248 -2.13 -10.17 -7.07
CA GLY A 248 -0.78 -9.82 -6.68
C GLY A 248 -0.72 -8.43 -6.07
N PHE A 249 0.13 -8.23 -5.06
CA PHE A 249 0.32 -6.89 -4.51
C PHE A 249 1.02 -6.02 -5.56
N GLY A 250 0.55 -4.80 -5.77
CA GLY A 250 1.17 -3.86 -6.71
C GLY A 250 2.44 -3.22 -6.15
N ILE A 251 3.37 -2.92 -7.03
CA ILE A 251 4.59 -2.14 -6.73
C ILE A 251 4.28 -0.63 -6.66
N GLN A 252 5.08 0.12 -5.93
CA GLN A 252 5.02 1.58 -5.87
C GLN A 252 6.01 2.24 -6.84
N THR A 253 5.55 3.31 -7.51
CA THR A 253 6.32 4.21 -8.38
C THR A 253 6.84 5.43 -7.61
N SER A 254 7.86 6.11 -8.16
CA SER A 254 8.30 7.43 -7.72
C SER A 254 7.30 8.47 -8.24
N ASP A 255 6.25 8.75 -7.48
CA ASP A 255 5.36 9.89 -7.73
C ASP A 255 5.98 11.17 -7.17
#